data_AF-A0A8I1LBT3-F1
#
_entry.id   AF-A0A8I1LBT3-F1
#
_cell.length_a   1.000
_cell.length_b   1.000
_cell.length_c   1.000
_cell.angle_alpha   90.00
_cell.angle_beta   90.00
_cell.angle_gamma   90.00
#
_symmetry.space_group_name_H-M   'P 1'
#
loop_
_entity.id
_entity.type
_entity.pdbx_description
1 polymer ?
#
loop_
_entity_poly.entity_id
_entity_poly.type
_entity_poly.pdbx_seq_one_letter_code
_entity_poly.pdbx_strand_id
1 'polypeptide(L)'
;MLAYYVKWHMFEAWRPLLFADEDSAAKDHRDPVHAAQRSPAADKKAQSRRLPDGSPVQSFQTLLKHLATIVRNTCRKKDALDTDTFTIDTHPSEYQLRAFELVKKIQV
;
A
#
# COMPACT_ATOMS: atom_id res chain seq x y z
N MET A 1 17.88 -4.17 11.75
CA MET A 1 16.60 -4.00 12.46
C MET A 1 15.73 -2.85 11.91
N LEU A 2 16.29 -1.81 11.28
CA LEU A 2 15.51 -0.66 10.76
C LEU A 2 14.50 -1.00 9.65
N ALA A 3 14.85 -1.85 8.69
CA ALA A 3 13.96 -2.18 7.57
C ALA A 3 12.64 -2.84 8.02
N TYR A 4 12.69 -3.67 9.08
CA TYR A 4 11.49 -4.29 9.65
C TYR A 4 10.59 -3.27 10.35
N TYR A 5 11.19 -2.28 11.01
CA TYR A 5 10.46 -1.19 11.66
C TYR A 5 9.70 -0.34 10.62
N VAL A 6 10.40 0.08 9.56
CA VAL A 6 9.78 0.81 8.44
C VAL A 6 8.66 -0.01 7.80
N LYS A 7 8.92 -1.30 7.53
CA LYS A 7 7.91 -2.20 6.97
C LYS A 7 6.68 -2.32 7.87
N TRP A 8 6.87 -2.44 9.18
CA TRP A 8 5.77 -2.54 10.13
C TRP A 8 4.87 -1.30 10.08
N HIS A 9 5.47 -0.11 10.14
CA HIS A 9 4.73 1.16 10.03
C HIS A 9 4.00 1.33 8.70
N MET A 10 4.63 0.96 7.59
CA MET A 10 3.98 0.95 6.28
C MET A 10 2.82 -0.04 6.24
N PHE A 11 2.97 -1.22 6.86
CA PHE A 11 1.91 -2.22 6.92
C PHE A 11 0.71 -1.72 7.73
N GLU A 12 0.95 -1.07 8.87
CA GLU A 12 -0.10 -0.47 9.70
C GLU A 12 -0.83 0.67 8.96
N ALA A 13 -0.10 1.55 8.28
CA ALA A 13 -0.70 2.62 7.47
C ALA A 13 -1.56 2.05 6.32
N TRP A 14 -1.14 0.93 5.72
CA TRP A 14 -1.81 0.33 4.57
C TRP A 14 -2.87 -0.72 4.92
N ARG A 15 -3.23 -0.94 6.19
CA ARG A 15 -4.32 -1.87 6.56
C ARG A 15 -5.60 -1.69 5.73
N PRO A 16 -6.03 -0.45 5.37
CA PRO A 16 -7.19 -0.26 4.50
C PRO A 16 -7.06 -0.83 3.09
N LEU A 17 -5.84 -1.01 2.59
CA LEU A 17 -5.54 -1.51 1.25
C LEU A 17 -5.14 -2.99 1.23
N LEU A 18 -4.71 -3.53 2.37
CA LEU A 18 -4.14 -4.85 2.50
C LEU A 18 -5.15 -5.88 3.03
N PHE A 19 -4.80 -7.16 2.93
CA PHE A 19 -5.41 -8.25 3.69
C PHE A 19 -5.05 -8.15 5.18
N ALA A 20 -5.48 -7.05 5.79
CA ALA A 20 -5.32 -6.77 7.20
C ALA A 20 -6.66 -6.25 7.74
N ASP A 21 -6.96 -6.67 8.96
CA ASP A 21 -8.10 -6.16 9.71
C ASP A 21 -7.91 -4.67 10.00
N GLU A 22 -8.92 -3.82 9.92
CA GLU A 22 -8.76 -2.41 10.27
C GLU A 22 -9.07 -2.14 11.75
N ASP A 23 -9.74 -3.07 12.42
CA ASP A 23 -10.10 -2.97 13.83
C ASP A 23 -8.92 -3.30 14.74
N SER A 24 -8.00 -2.34 14.89
CA SER A 24 -6.88 -2.47 15.82
C SER A 24 -7.29 -2.22 17.28
N ALA A 25 -8.32 -1.40 17.52
CA ALA A 25 -8.78 -1.05 18.87
C ALA A 25 -9.36 -2.26 19.63
N ALA A 26 -10.02 -3.18 18.93
CA ALA A 26 -10.50 -4.43 19.52
C ALA A 26 -9.36 -5.31 20.08
N LYS A 27 -8.09 -5.09 19.68
CA LYS A 27 -6.95 -5.84 20.22
C LYS A 27 -6.55 -5.40 21.63
N ASP A 28 -6.75 -4.14 21.96
CA ASP A 28 -6.29 -3.56 23.24
C ASP A 28 -7.14 -4.04 24.42
N HIS A 29 -8.39 -4.41 24.17
CA HIS A 29 -9.37 -4.80 25.19
C HIS A 29 -9.66 -6.30 25.24
N ARG A 30 -9.05 -7.08 24.35
CA ARG A 30 -9.33 -8.52 24.25
C ARG A 30 -8.46 -9.32 25.22
N ASP A 31 -9.04 -10.38 25.78
CA ASP A 31 -8.32 -11.36 26.59
C ASP A 31 -7.12 -11.94 25.79
N PRO A 32 -5.87 -11.74 26.27
CA PRO A 32 -4.67 -12.20 25.59
C PRO A 32 -4.59 -13.71 25.37
N VAL A 33 -5.24 -14.52 26.22
CA VAL A 33 -5.16 -15.98 26.13
C VAL A 33 -6.26 -16.61 25.28
N HIS A 34 -7.33 -15.87 24.97
CA HIS A 34 -8.36 -16.33 24.06
C HIS A 34 -7.89 -16.32 22.59
N ALA A 35 -8.49 -17.15 21.74
CA ALA A 35 -8.17 -17.21 20.31
C ALA A 35 -8.52 -15.94 19.54
N ALA A 36 -7.75 -15.62 18.50
CA ALA A 36 -7.92 -14.40 17.71
C ALA A 36 -9.13 -14.43 16.78
N GLN A 37 -10.05 -13.50 17.01
CA GLN A 37 -11.23 -13.30 16.17
C GLN A 37 -10.99 -12.12 15.24
N ARG A 38 -11.35 -12.32 13.97
CA ARG A 38 -11.32 -11.28 12.95
C ARG A 38 -12.58 -10.43 13.04
N SER A 39 -12.50 -9.17 12.66
CA SER A 39 -13.67 -8.33 12.55
C SER A 39 -14.56 -8.78 11.37
N PRO A 40 -15.88 -8.50 11.42
CA PRO A 40 -16.77 -8.77 10.28
C PRO A 40 -16.30 -8.10 8.98
N ALA A 41 -15.64 -6.93 9.08
CA ALA A 41 -15.08 -6.24 7.93
C ALA A 41 -13.89 -6.99 7.33
N ALA A 42 -13.01 -7.53 8.18
CA ALA A 42 -11.88 -8.35 7.74
C ALA A 42 -12.34 -9.65 7.06
N ASP A 43 -13.38 -10.30 7.59
CA ASP A 43 -13.95 -11.50 6.97
C ASP A 43 -14.58 -11.20 5.62
N LYS A 44 -15.36 -10.11 5.50
CA LYS A 44 -15.89 -9.65 4.21
C LYS A 44 -14.79 -9.34 3.20
N LYS A 45 -13.72 -8.66 3.65
CA LYS A 45 -12.54 -8.32 2.83
C LYS A 45 -11.84 -9.60 2.35
N ALA A 46 -11.67 -10.60 3.22
CA ALA A 46 -11.03 -11.87 2.90
C ALA A 46 -11.86 -12.72 1.91
N GLN A 47 -13.18 -12.75 2.09
CA GLN A 47 -14.10 -13.50 1.23
C GLN A 47 -14.24 -12.87 -0.16
N SER A 48 -14.50 -11.56 -0.22
CA SER A 48 -14.73 -10.86 -1.49
C SER A 48 -13.43 -10.56 -2.25
N ARG A 49 -12.30 -10.46 -1.54
CA ARG A 49 -11.02 -9.95 -2.04
C ARG A 49 -11.12 -8.57 -2.69
N ARG A 50 -12.16 -7.81 -2.33
CA ARG A 50 -12.41 -6.44 -2.81
C ARG A 50 -12.58 -5.48 -1.65
N LEU A 51 -12.16 -4.24 -1.90
CA LEU A 51 -12.42 -3.10 -1.05
C LEU A 51 -13.83 -2.54 -1.29
N PRO A 52 -14.36 -1.70 -0.39
CA PRO A 52 -15.70 -1.11 -0.54
C PRO A 52 -15.90 -0.31 -1.85
N ASP A 53 -14.82 0.24 -2.41
CA ASP A 53 -14.81 0.94 -3.69
C ASP A 53 -14.75 0.00 -4.92
N GLY A 54 -14.78 -1.32 -4.69
CA GLY A 54 -14.74 -2.34 -5.74
C GLY A 54 -13.33 -2.69 -6.23
N SER A 55 -12.29 -1.98 -5.80
CA SER A 55 -10.90 -2.27 -6.14
C SER A 55 -10.39 -3.55 -5.44
N PRO A 56 -9.39 -4.25 -6.01
CA PRO A 56 -8.88 -5.48 -5.42
C PRO A 56 -8.05 -5.19 -4.16
N VAL A 57 -8.24 -6.02 -3.13
CA VAL A 57 -7.39 -6.03 -1.93
C VAL A 57 -6.00 -6.52 -2.31
N GLN A 58 -4.96 -5.90 -1.78
CA GLN A 58 -3.58 -6.19 -2.14
C GLN A 58 -2.85 -7.00 -1.07
N SER A 59 -1.85 -7.77 -1.51
CA SER A 59 -0.77 -8.18 -0.61
C SER A 59 0.25 -7.05 -0.51
N PHE A 60 1.07 -7.03 0.55
CA PHE A 60 2.13 -6.03 0.69
C PHE A 60 3.08 -6.03 -0.53
N GLN A 61 3.46 -7.21 -1.02
CA GLN A 61 4.33 -7.33 -2.18
C GLN A 61 3.66 -6.85 -3.47
N THR A 62 2.37 -7.15 -3.66
CA THR A 62 1.63 -6.71 -4.85
C THR A 62 1.43 -5.19 -4.83
N LEU A 63 1.16 -4.60 -3.67
CA LEU A 63 1.09 -3.16 -3.50
C LEU A 63 2.43 -2.48 -3.83
N LEU A 64 3.56 -3.03 -3.35
CA LEU A 64 4.88 -2.51 -3.71
C LEU A 64 5.17 -2.64 -5.21
N LYS A 65 4.83 -3.77 -5.84
CA LYS A 65 4.95 -3.93 -7.29
C LYS A 65 4.11 -2.91 -8.05
N HIS A 66 2.90 -2.64 -7.56
CA HIS A 66 2.03 -1.63 -8.15
C HIS A 66 2.60 -0.22 -7.99
N LEU A 67 3.17 0.13 -6.83
CA LEU A 67 3.82 1.43 -6.63
C LEU A 67 5.12 1.57 -7.43
N ALA A 68 5.84 0.47 -7.67
CA ALA A 68 7.07 0.46 -8.44
C ALA A 68 6.89 0.80 -9.93
N THR A 69 5.65 0.88 -10.44
CA THR A 69 5.39 1.37 -11.80
C THR A 69 5.46 2.90 -11.92
N ILE A 70 5.56 3.61 -10.78
CA ILE A 70 5.86 5.04 -10.75
C ILE A 70 7.36 5.19 -10.87
N VAL A 71 7.78 5.70 -12.01
CA VAL A 71 9.20 5.81 -12.38
C VAL A 71 9.48 7.18 -12.97
N ARG A 72 10.73 7.59 -12.86
CA ARG A 72 11.30 8.71 -13.62
C ARG A 72 11.98 8.15 -14.85
N ASN A 73 11.36 8.33 -16.00
CA ASN A 73 11.89 7.85 -17.28
C ASN A 73 12.80 8.90 -17.90
N THR A 74 14.03 8.52 -18.24
CA THR A 74 14.91 9.33 -19.09
C THR A 74 14.63 9.00 -20.54
N CYS A 75 14.03 9.93 -21.25
CA CYS A 75 13.64 9.78 -22.65
C CYS A 75 14.63 10.49 -23.57
N ARG A 76 14.73 9.97 -24.80
CA ARG A 76 15.52 10.54 -25.89
C ARG A 76 14.63 10.71 -27.12
N LYS A 77 14.80 11.81 -27.85
CA LYS A 77 14.19 11.94 -29.19
C LYS A 77 14.90 11.01 -30.18
N LYS A 78 14.14 10.45 -31.11
CA LYS A 78 14.61 9.42 -32.06
C LYS A 78 15.83 9.87 -32.89
N ASP A 79 15.95 11.17 -33.18
CA ASP A 79 16.98 11.75 -34.06
C ASP A 79 17.92 12.74 -33.33
N ALA A 80 18.00 12.66 -32.01
CA ALA A 80 18.84 13.55 -31.20
C ALA A 80 20.25 12.97 -30.94
N LEU A 81 21.24 13.86 -30.83
CA LEU A 81 22.58 13.52 -30.31
C LEU A 81 22.44 12.95 -28.87
N ASP A 82 23.40 12.10 -28.48
CA ASP A 82 23.39 11.34 -27.21
C ASP A 82 23.19 12.23 -25.95
N THR A 83 23.47 13.53 -26.09
CA THR A 83 23.40 14.56 -25.05
C THR A 83 22.00 15.13 -24.79
N ASP A 84 21.04 14.99 -25.73
CA ASP A 84 19.72 15.62 -25.59
C ASP A 84 18.69 14.65 -25.00
N THR A 85 18.75 14.49 -23.69
CA THR A 85 17.78 13.71 -22.91
C THR A 85 16.88 14.61 -22.08
N PHE A 86 15.69 14.11 -21.75
CA PHE A 86 14.76 14.77 -20.84
C PHE A 86 14.08 13.74 -19.94
N THR A 87 13.52 14.17 -18.82
CA THR A 87 12.86 13.28 -17.86
C THR A 87 11.35 13.43 -17.92
N ILE A 88 10.65 12.31 -17.77
CA ILE A 88 9.19 12.24 -17.65
C ILE A 88 8.87 11.36 -16.44
N ASP A 89 8.08 11.89 -15.50
CA ASP A 89 7.57 11.11 -14.37
C ASP A 89 6.22 10.45 -14.74
N THR A 90 6.03 9.19 -14.36
CA THR A 90 4.74 8.52 -14.49
C THR A 90 3.69 9.20 -13.61
N HIS A 91 2.53 9.52 -14.19
CA HIS A 91 1.39 10.03 -13.42
C HIS A 91 0.79 8.90 -12.57
N PRO A 92 0.75 9.03 -11.23
CA PRO A 92 0.22 7.99 -10.36
C PRO A 92 -1.30 7.81 -10.56
N SER A 93 -1.78 6.57 -10.47
CA SER A 93 -3.21 6.28 -10.41
C SER A 93 -3.81 6.71 -9.07
N GLU A 94 -5.13 6.87 -9.00
CA GLU A 94 -5.84 7.20 -7.74
C GLU A 94 -5.51 6.22 -6.62
N TYR A 95 -5.38 4.94 -6.94
CA TYR A 95 -5.02 3.90 -5.98
C TYR A 95 -3.59 4.08 -5.44
N GLN A 96 -2.63 4.44 -6.31
CA GLN A 96 -1.26 4.71 -5.89
C GLN A 96 -1.16 5.99 -5.05
N LEU A 97 -1.90 7.04 -5.42
CA LEU A 97 -2.01 8.27 -4.63
C LEU A 97 -2.55 7.97 -3.22
N ARG A 98 -3.64 7.20 -3.13
CA ARG A 98 -4.21 6.78 -1.85
C ARG A 98 -3.21 6.03 -0.98
N ALA A 99 -2.40 5.14 -1.57
CA ALA A 99 -1.36 4.44 -0.84
C ALA A 99 -0.29 5.41 -0.29
N PHE A 100 0.15 6.41 -1.06
CA PHE A 100 1.08 7.41 -0.55
C PHE A 100 0.47 8.29 0.54
N GLU A 101 -0.79 8.71 0.40
CA GLU A 101 -1.47 9.51 1.41
C GLU A 101 -1.62 8.77 2.74
N LEU A 102 -1.75 7.44 2.73
CA LEU A 102 -1.75 6.66 3.96
C LEU A 102 -0.38 6.64 4.65
N VAL A 103 0.71 6.45 3.90
CA VAL A 103 2.08 6.43 4.48
C VAL A 103 2.50 7.79 5.00
N LYS A 104 2.08 8.89 4.36
CA LYS A 104 2.36 10.26 4.84
C LYS A 104 1.78 10.55 6.23
N LYS A 105 0.77 9.78 6.67
CA LYS A 105 0.15 9.91 8.00
C LYS A 105 0.89 9.17 9.11
N ILE A 106 1.94 8.40 8.79
CA ILE A 106 2.75 7.71 9.80
C ILE A 106 3.40 8.76 10.70
N GLN A 107 3.14 8.65 11.99
CA GLN A 107 3.80 9.41 13.05
C GLN A 107 4.67 8.43 13.84
N VAL A 108 5.96 8.77 13.98
CA VAL A 108 6.98 7.98 14.69
C VAL A 108 7.53 8.78 15.84
#